data_AF-D8RE55-F1
#
_entry.id   AF-D8RE55-F1
#
_cell.length_a   1.000
_cell.length_b   1.000
_cell.length_c   1.000
_cell.angle_alpha   90.00
_cell.angle_beta   90.00
_cell.angle_gamma   90.00
#
_symmetry.space_group_name_H-M   'P 1'
#
loop_
_entity.id
_entity.type
_entity.pdbx_description
1 polymer ?
#
loop_
_entity_poly.entity_id
_entity_poly.type
_entity_poly.pdbx_seq_one_letter_code
_entity_poly.pdbx_strand_id
1 'polypeptide(L)'
;VGIFAIFDGHRGSQASDFAAAWFYQRFHHHLRLQGSGDSIETLLTGALSAAIADIEAELLNESERGGFVAGSTACIAAISGETVVVMNLGDSRAIICGVEAGDCVRLTRDHQPYWEDERKRIEAAGGVIHSNGRLFGEFEVSRAIGDRDLKKF
;
A
#
# COMPACT_ATOMS: atom_id res chain seq x y z
N VAL A 1 11.07 -6.35 -15.74
CA VAL A 1 10.25 -6.36 -14.52
C VAL A 1 8.80 -6.23 -14.92
N GLY A 2 7.97 -7.22 -14.61
CA GLY A 2 6.51 -7.11 -14.71
C GLY A 2 5.94 -6.51 -13.43
N ILE A 3 4.88 -5.71 -13.55
CA ILE A 3 4.20 -5.09 -12.39
C ILE A 3 2.71 -5.30 -12.49
N PHE A 4 2.12 -5.64 -11.35
CA PHE A 4 0.67 -5.71 -11.14
C PHE A 4 0.35 -4.93 -9.86
N ALA A 5 -0.68 -4.08 -9.90
CA ALA A 5 -1.09 -3.29 -8.76
C ALA A 5 -2.62 -3.25 -8.68
N ILE A 6 -3.15 -3.40 -7.47
CA ILE A 6 -4.55 -3.16 -7.14
C ILE A 6 -4.60 -2.02 -6.13
N PHE A 7 -5.45 -1.04 -6.43
CA PHE A 7 -5.74 0.10 -5.57
C PHE A 7 -7.24 0.13 -5.31
N ASP A 8 -7.66 -0.22 -4.09
CA ASP A 8 -9.06 -0.20 -3.68
C ASP A 8 -9.36 1.10 -2.94
N GLY A 9 -10.10 2.00 -3.60
CA GLY A 9 -10.35 3.36 -3.12
C GLY A 9 -11.54 3.46 -2.18
N HIS A 10 -11.44 4.37 -1.20
CA HIS A 10 -12.52 4.68 -0.26
C HIS A 10 -12.63 6.17 0.00
N ARG A 11 -13.83 6.60 0.44
CA ARG A 11 -14.19 8.03 0.66
C ARG A 11 -14.02 8.90 -0.61
N GLY A 12 -14.06 8.27 -1.78
CA GLY A 12 -13.81 8.86 -3.09
C GLY A 12 -12.84 8.01 -3.92
N SER A 13 -12.76 8.26 -5.22
CA SER A 13 -11.84 7.54 -6.12
C SER A 13 -10.51 8.26 -6.32
N GLN A 14 -10.36 9.50 -5.83
CA GLN A 14 -9.21 10.36 -6.12
C GLN A 14 -7.87 9.70 -5.79
N ALA A 15 -7.79 9.01 -4.64
CA ALA A 15 -6.56 8.33 -4.21
C ALA A 15 -6.22 7.12 -5.10
N SER A 16 -7.19 6.25 -5.38
CA SER A 16 -6.98 5.06 -6.21
C SER A 16 -6.71 5.43 -7.67
N ASP A 17 -7.43 6.43 -8.21
CA ASP A 17 -7.26 6.93 -9.57
C ASP A 17 -5.88 7.57 -9.75
N PHE A 18 -5.47 8.40 -8.78
CA PHE A 18 -4.15 9.03 -8.80
C PHE A 18 -3.02 7.99 -8.73
N ALA A 19 -3.14 7.00 -7.84
CA ALA A 19 -2.15 5.94 -7.73
C ALA A 19 -2.08 5.08 -9.00
N ALA A 20 -3.23 4.67 -9.55
CA ALA A 20 -3.29 3.91 -10.78
C ALA A 20 -2.69 4.67 -11.98
N ALA A 21 -2.90 5.99 -12.05
CA ALA A 21 -2.37 6.83 -13.12
C ALA A 21 -0.83 6.99 -13.05
N TRP A 22 -0.27 7.15 -11.85
CA TRP A 22 1.13 7.60 -11.71
C TRP A 22 2.11 6.54 -11.20
N PHE A 23 1.62 5.45 -10.60
CA PHE A 23 2.48 4.47 -9.96
C PHE A 23 3.51 3.84 -10.90
N TYR A 24 3.09 3.43 -12.09
CA TYR A 24 3.99 2.81 -13.06
C TYR A 24 5.17 3.72 -13.41
N GLN A 25 4.92 5.00 -13.69
CA GLN A 25 5.97 5.96 -14.03
C GLN A 25 6.93 6.19 -12.86
N ARG A 26 6.42 6.35 -11.63
CA ARG A 26 7.26 6.58 -10.44
C ARG A 26 8.10 5.37 -10.10
N PHE A 27 7.52 4.17 -10.17
CA PHE A 27 8.26 2.92 -9.98
C PHE A 27 9.42 2.83 -10.98
N HIS A 28 9.16 3.05 -12.27
CA HIS A 28 10.21 2.97 -13.29
C HIS A 28 11.29 4.03 -13.13
N HIS A 29 10.91 5.23 -12.69
CA HIS A 29 11.88 6.28 -12.35
C HIS A 29 12.80 5.82 -11.22
N HIS A 30 12.25 5.38 -10.10
CA HIS A 30 13.03 4.96 -8.93
C HIS A 30 13.85 3.70 -9.16
N LEU A 31 13.35 2.75 -9.96
CA LEU A 31 14.10 1.55 -10.33
C LEU A 31 15.38 1.89 -11.11
N ARG A 32 15.35 2.93 -11.96
CA ARG A 32 16.53 3.38 -12.72
C ARG A 32 17.57 4.11 -11.87
N LEU A 33 17.14 4.67 -10.74
CA LEU A 33 18.02 5.38 -9.81
C LEU A 33 18.74 4.45 -8.84
N GLN A 34 18.31 3.19 -8.73
CA GLN A 34 18.96 2.22 -7.87
C GLN A 34 20.38 1.87 -8.37
N GLY A 35 21.29 1.58 -7.44
CA GLY A 35 22.70 1.34 -7.74
C GLY A 35 22.98 0.02 -8.46
N SER A 36 24.05 -0.02 -9.25
CA SER A 36 24.56 -1.26 -9.82
C SER A 36 25.33 -2.04 -8.76
N GLY A 37 24.77 -3.16 -8.28
CA GLY A 37 25.44 -4.04 -7.30
C GLY A 37 24.49 -4.68 -6.30
N ASP A 38 23.28 -4.13 -6.13
CA ASP A 38 22.27 -4.68 -5.24
C ASP A 38 21.56 -5.90 -5.84
N SER A 39 21.04 -6.77 -4.96
CA SER A 39 20.20 -7.88 -5.38
C SER A 39 18.90 -7.36 -6.03
N ILE A 40 18.32 -8.15 -6.94
CA ILE A 40 17.04 -7.77 -7.58
C ILE A 40 15.94 -7.51 -6.55
N GLU A 41 15.90 -8.26 -5.45
CA GLU A 41 14.96 -8.05 -4.35
C GLU A 41 15.12 -6.66 -3.72
N THR A 42 16.36 -6.25 -3.41
CA THR A 42 16.66 -4.92 -2.86
C THR A 42 16.28 -3.81 -3.85
N LEU A 43 16.61 -3.98 -5.13
CA LEU A 43 16.28 -3.01 -6.19
C LEU A 43 14.76 -2.82 -6.32
N LEU A 44 14.00 -3.92 -6.34
CA LEU A 44 12.54 -3.88 -6.44
C LEU A 44 11.90 -3.31 -5.18
N THR A 45 12.36 -3.71 -4.00
CA THR A 45 11.86 -3.22 -2.71
C THR A 45 12.09 -1.71 -2.57
N GLY A 46 13.28 -1.24 -2.92
CA GLY A 46 13.62 0.19 -2.91
C GLY A 46 12.74 0.99 -3.87
N ALA A 47 12.58 0.50 -5.11
CA ALA A 47 11.76 1.17 -6.12
C ALA A 47 10.26 1.23 -5.75
N LEU A 48 9.71 0.15 -5.19
CA LEU A 48 8.32 0.11 -4.70
C LEU A 48 8.11 1.11 -3.55
N SER A 49 8.99 1.09 -2.56
CA SER A 49 8.90 1.96 -1.39
C SER A 49 9.01 3.43 -1.78
N ALA A 50 9.97 3.78 -2.64
CA ALA A 50 10.17 5.15 -3.11
C ALA A 50 8.99 5.63 -3.98
N ALA A 51 8.45 4.78 -4.86
CA ALA A 51 7.31 5.16 -5.69
C ALA A 51 6.06 5.48 -4.86
N ILE A 52 5.81 4.71 -3.80
CA ILE A 52 4.65 4.93 -2.92
C ILE A 52 4.86 6.12 -2.01
N ALA A 53 6.06 6.33 -1.50
CA ALA A 53 6.39 7.53 -0.73
C ALA A 53 6.17 8.80 -1.56
N ASP A 54 6.59 8.78 -2.83
CA ASP A 54 6.34 9.88 -3.75
C ASP A 54 4.84 10.07 -3.99
N ILE A 55 4.09 8.99 -4.29
CA ILE A 55 2.62 9.07 -4.50
C ILE A 55 1.95 9.69 -3.30
N GLU A 56 2.30 9.22 -2.11
CA GLU A 56 1.75 9.70 -0.86
C GLU A 56 1.99 11.20 -0.71
N ALA A 57 3.24 11.65 -0.88
CA ALA A 57 3.59 13.05 -0.72
C ALA A 57 2.80 13.97 -1.67
N GLU A 58 2.65 13.58 -2.94
CA GLU A 58 1.90 14.38 -3.91
C GLU A 58 0.39 14.29 -3.70
N LEU A 59 -0.13 13.10 -3.38
CA LEU A 59 -1.55 12.90 -3.11
C LEU A 59 -2.01 13.69 -1.89
N LEU A 60 -1.18 13.80 -0.84
CA LEU A 60 -1.49 14.63 0.33
C LEU A 60 -1.55 16.13 -0.02
N ASN A 61 -0.67 16.61 -0.89
CA ASN A 61 -0.72 17.99 -1.39
C ASN A 61 -1.97 18.25 -2.23
N GLU A 62 -2.31 17.32 -3.12
CA GLU A 62 -3.54 17.41 -3.94
C GLU A 62 -4.81 17.28 -3.10
N SER A 63 -4.79 16.44 -2.06
CA SER A 63 -5.85 16.32 -1.05
C SER A 63 -6.08 17.64 -0.31
N GLU A 64 -5.01 18.33 0.06
CA GLU A 64 -5.11 19.65 0.70
C GLU A 64 -5.66 20.71 -0.23
N ARG A 65 -5.14 20.79 -1.46
CA ARG A 65 -5.59 21.75 -2.48
C ARG A 65 -7.02 21.52 -2.92
N GLY A 66 -7.39 20.25 -3.12
CA GLY A 66 -8.70 19.83 -3.61
C GLY A 66 -9.74 19.64 -2.51
N GLY A 67 -9.36 19.71 -1.24
CA GLY A 67 -10.26 19.57 -0.10
C GLY A 67 -10.89 18.18 0.05
N PHE A 68 -10.23 17.12 -0.42
CA PHE A 68 -10.71 15.73 -0.29
C PHE A 68 -9.90 14.95 0.74
N VAL A 69 -10.44 13.83 1.22
CA VAL A 69 -9.81 12.93 2.21
C VAL A 69 -9.91 11.46 1.77
N ALA A 70 -10.02 11.24 0.46
CA ALA A 70 -10.00 9.92 -0.14
C ALA A 70 -8.71 9.17 0.25
N GLY A 71 -8.85 7.87 0.46
CA GLY A 71 -7.74 6.95 0.67
C GLY A 71 -7.86 5.76 -0.27
N SER A 72 -6.82 4.95 -0.33
CA SER A 72 -6.84 3.70 -1.08
C SER A 72 -5.93 2.67 -0.44
N THR A 73 -6.31 1.41 -0.51
CA THR A 73 -5.36 0.31 -0.32
C THR A 73 -4.33 0.32 -1.45
N ALA A 74 -3.24 -0.41 -1.28
CA ALA A 74 -2.28 -0.68 -2.35
C ALA A 74 -1.70 -2.09 -2.17
N CYS A 75 -2.00 -3.00 -3.08
CA CYS A 75 -1.38 -4.32 -3.14
C CYS A 75 -0.65 -4.46 -4.48
N ILE A 76 0.68 -4.50 -4.44
CA ILE A 76 1.53 -4.36 -5.62
C ILE A 76 2.54 -5.50 -5.67
N ALA A 77 2.58 -6.22 -6.79
CA ALA A 77 3.57 -7.25 -7.08
C ALA A 77 4.52 -6.80 -8.19
N ALA A 78 5.83 -6.82 -7.90
CA ALA A 78 6.89 -6.64 -8.88
C ALA A 78 7.60 -7.98 -9.12
N ILE A 79 7.73 -8.36 -10.38
CA ILE A 79 8.20 -9.68 -10.80
C ILE A 79 9.39 -9.53 -11.73
N SER A 80 10.50 -10.20 -11.41
CA SER A 80 11.69 -10.23 -12.25
C SER A 80 12.37 -11.59 -12.20
N GLY A 81 12.31 -12.35 -13.28
CA GLY A 81 12.77 -13.73 -13.30
C GLY A 81 11.98 -14.56 -12.28
N GLU A 82 12.70 -15.20 -11.35
CA GLU A 82 12.13 -16.02 -10.28
C GLU A 82 11.83 -15.22 -8.99
N THR A 83 12.12 -13.91 -8.97
CA THR A 83 11.88 -13.05 -7.81
C THR A 83 10.52 -12.36 -7.93
N VAL A 84 9.70 -12.52 -6.88
CA VAL A 84 8.45 -11.77 -6.67
C VAL A 84 8.58 -10.97 -5.39
N VAL A 85 8.45 -9.65 -5.48
CA VAL A 85 8.36 -8.75 -4.33
C VAL A 85 6.96 -8.20 -4.27
N VAL A 86 6.30 -8.34 -3.11
CA VAL A 86 4.95 -7.81 -2.89
C VAL A 86 4.97 -6.77 -1.78
N MET A 87 4.39 -5.60 -2.06
CA MET A 87 4.14 -4.56 -1.08
C MET A 87 2.63 -4.44 -0.85
N ASN A 88 2.22 -4.37 0.41
CA ASN A 88 0.81 -4.25 0.79
C ASN A 88 0.59 -3.08 1.76
N LEU A 89 -0.48 -2.32 1.51
CA LEU A 89 -1.08 -1.32 2.41
C LEU A 89 -2.59 -1.54 2.38
N GLY A 90 -3.21 -1.73 3.54
CA GLY A 90 -4.63 -2.07 3.65
C GLY A 90 -4.90 -3.57 3.62
N ASP A 91 -6.11 -3.94 3.25
CA ASP A 91 -6.65 -5.30 3.33
C ASP A 91 -6.87 -5.99 1.97
N SER A 92 -6.41 -5.35 0.88
CA SER A 92 -6.14 -6.05 -0.37
C SER A 92 -5.07 -7.13 -0.19
N ARG A 93 -5.04 -8.12 -1.09
CA ARG A 93 -4.28 -9.36 -0.85
C ARG A 93 -3.66 -9.95 -2.10
N ALA A 94 -2.41 -10.40 -1.98
CA ALA A 94 -1.75 -11.22 -2.99
C ALA A 94 -1.56 -12.66 -2.49
N ILE A 95 -1.86 -13.61 -3.37
CA ILE A 95 -1.67 -15.05 -3.18
C ILE A 95 -1.00 -15.54 -4.46
N ILE A 96 0.10 -16.29 -4.33
CA ILE A 96 0.72 -16.99 -5.45
C ILE A 96 0.28 -18.45 -5.40
N CYS A 97 -0.05 -19.02 -6.54
CA CYS A 97 -0.41 -20.42 -6.67
C CYS A 97 0.46 -21.10 -7.70
N GLY A 98 0.97 -22.29 -7.36
CA GLY A 98 1.62 -23.22 -8.26
C GLY A 98 0.62 -23.86 -9.22
N VAL A 99 1.15 -24.71 -10.10
CA VAL A 99 0.36 -25.47 -11.08
C VAL A 99 -0.41 -26.64 -10.47
N GLU A 100 0.02 -27.12 -9.29
CA GLU A 100 -0.66 -28.20 -8.59
C GLU A 100 -1.78 -27.67 -7.68
N ALA A 101 -2.89 -28.39 -7.65
CA ALA A 101 -4.03 -28.01 -6.81
C ALA A 101 -3.65 -28.04 -5.33
N GLY A 102 -3.87 -26.92 -4.64
CA GLY A 102 -3.57 -26.76 -3.21
C GLY A 102 -2.20 -26.15 -2.92
N ASP A 103 -1.35 -25.93 -3.93
CA ASP A 103 -0.08 -25.22 -3.78
C ASP A 103 -0.29 -23.71 -3.88
N CYS A 104 -0.92 -23.11 -2.88
CA CYS A 104 -1.13 -21.66 -2.82
C CYS A 104 -0.53 -21.08 -1.54
N VAL A 105 0.28 -20.03 -1.70
CA VAL A 105 0.92 -19.31 -0.60
C VAL A 105 0.44 -17.87 -0.59
N ARG A 106 -0.09 -17.43 0.55
CA ARG A 106 -0.44 -16.03 0.78
C ARG A 106 0.83 -15.22 0.96
N LEU A 107 1.00 -14.18 0.14
CA LEU A 107 2.21 -13.34 0.13
C LEU A 107 2.10 -12.10 1.02
N THR A 108 0.89 -11.67 1.36
CA THR A 108 0.66 -10.44 2.13
C THR A 108 -0.06 -10.73 3.44
N ARG A 109 0.17 -9.90 4.44
CA ARG A 109 -0.63 -9.81 5.66
C ARG A 109 -1.52 -8.56 5.53
N ASP A 110 -2.81 -8.67 5.78
CA ASP A 110 -3.73 -7.52 5.70
C ASP A 110 -3.39 -6.49 6.80
N HIS A 111 -3.85 -5.27 6.65
CA HIS A 111 -3.67 -4.24 7.68
C HIS A 111 -5.02 -3.87 8.27
N GLN A 112 -5.41 -4.60 9.32
CA GLN A 112 -6.68 -4.44 10.01
C GLN A 112 -6.49 -3.75 11.38
N PRO A 113 -7.29 -2.72 11.72
CA PRO A 113 -7.11 -1.93 12.94
C PRO A 113 -7.17 -2.73 14.25
N TYR A 114 -7.89 -3.85 14.27
CA TYR A 114 -8.05 -4.67 15.47
C TYR A 114 -6.91 -5.67 15.71
N TRP A 115 -5.95 -5.80 14.79
CA TRP A 115 -4.79 -6.67 14.99
C TRP A 115 -3.83 -6.05 15.99
N GLU A 116 -3.19 -6.88 16.80
CA GLU A 116 -2.48 -6.42 18.00
C GLU A 116 -1.40 -5.36 17.73
N ASP A 117 -0.61 -5.55 16.68
CA ASP A 117 0.42 -4.61 16.25
C ASP A 117 -0.15 -3.30 15.71
N GLU A 118 -1.18 -3.37 14.88
CA GLU A 118 -1.86 -2.20 14.32
C GLU A 118 -2.62 -1.41 15.40
N ARG A 119 -3.35 -2.11 16.29
CA ARG A 119 -4.03 -1.52 17.43
C ARG A 119 -3.04 -0.78 18.33
N LYS A 120 -1.93 -1.41 18.70
CA LYS A 120 -0.89 -0.76 19.53
C LYS A 120 -0.34 0.50 18.87
N ARG A 121 -0.04 0.44 17.58
CA ARG A 121 0.45 1.58 16.78
C ARG A 121 -0.56 2.75 16.79
N ILE A 122 -1.81 2.44 16.49
CA ILE A 122 -2.92 3.41 16.42
C ILE A 122 -3.19 4.04 17.79
N GLU A 123 -3.33 3.23 18.84
CA GLU A 123 -3.60 3.71 20.20
C GLU A 123 -2.43 4.56 20.73
N ALA A 124 -1.18 4.19 20.43
CA ALA A 124 0.00 4.99 20.78
C ALA A 124 0.03 6.35 20.06
N ALA A 125 -0.56 6.46 18.87
CA ALA A 125 -0.73 7.72 18.15
C ALA A 125 -1.95 8.55 18.60
N GLY A 126 -2.74 8.01 19.54
CA GLY A 126 -3.96 8.62 20.07
C GLY A 126 -5.24 8.29 19.29
N GLY A 127 -5.19 7.30 18.40
CA GLY A 127 -6.36 6.76 17.73
C GLY A 127 -7.16 5.81 18.63
N VAL A 128 -8.39 5.50 18.23
CA VAL A 128 -9.29 4.64 19.02
C VAL A 128 -9.84 3.51 18.16
N ILE A 129 -9.68 2.26 18.60
CA ILE A 129 -10.34 1.11 18.00
C ILE A 129 -11.64 0.82 18.75
N HIS A 130 -12.77 0.98 18.08
CA HIS A 130 -14.08 0.75 18.68
C HIS A 130 -14.39 -0.75 18.83
N SER A 131 -15.44 -1.07 19.57
CA SER A 131 -15.89 -2.46 19.81
C SER A 131 -16.24 -3.23 18.54
N ASN A 132 -16.56 -2.52 17.45
CA ASN A 132 -16.78 -3.10 16.12
C ASN A 132 -15.47 -3.42 15.35
N GLY A 133 -14.31 -3.22 15.97
CA GLY A 133 -12.99 -3.50 15.38
C GLY A 133 -12.48 -2.43 14.40
N ARG A 134 -13.21 -1.33 14.23
CA ARG A 134 -12.87 -0.25 13.28
C ARG A 134 -12.17 0.92 13.96
N LEU A 135 -11.26 1.58 13.24
CA LEU A 135 -10.64 2.83 13.67
C LEU A 135 -11.71 3.95 13.70
N PHE A 136 -11.84 4.61 14.84
CA PHE A 136 -12.90 5.57 15.16
C PHE A 136 -14.33 5.06 14.87
N GLY A 137 -14.52 3.74 14.84
CA GLY A 137 -15.80 3.11 14.52
C GLY A 137 -16.18 3.14 13.04
N GLU A 138 -15.41 3.81 12.19
CA GLU A 138 -15.72 4.05 10.77
C GLU A 138 -14.81 3.27 9.83
N PHE A 139 -13.49 3.26 10.07
CA PHE A 139 -12.51 2.79 9.09
C PHE A 139 -12.11 1.32 9.31
N GLU A 140 -12.20 0.51 8.25
CA GLU A 140 -11.94 -0.93 8.28
C GLU A 140 -10.46 -1.30 8.06
N VAL A 141 -9.67 -0.39 7.51
CA VAL A 141 -8.24 -0.55 7.25
C VAL A 141 -7.41 0.31 8.19
N SER A 142 -6.22 -0.19 8.58
CA SER A 142 -5.29 0.55 9.43
C SER A 142 -4.18 1.25 8.66
N ARG A 143 -3.99 0.92 7.37
CA ARG A 143 -2.99 1.52 6.49
C ARG A 143 -3.60 1.75 5.12
N ALA A 144 -3.30 2.90 4.54
CA ALA A 144 -3.71 3.29 3.20
C ALA A 144 -2.77 4.37 2.67
N ILE A 145 -2.77 4.56 1.34
CA ILE A 145 -2.30 5.80 0.75
C ILE A 145 -3.40 6.86 0.83
N GLY A 146 -3.03 8.12 0.99
CA GLY A 146 -4.00 9.20 1.26
C GLY A 146 -4.49 9.18 2.70
N ASP A 147 -5.82 9.30 2.91
CA ASP A 147 -6.43 9.46 4.24
C ASP A 147 -5.74 10.53 5.09
N ARG A 148 -5.60 11.73 4.52
CA ARG A 148 -4.81 12.83 5.10
C ARG A 148 -5.15 13.11 6.57
N ASP A 149 -6.43 13.04 6.93
CA ASP A 149 -6.93 13.26 8.29
C ASP A 149 -6.61 12.13 9.27
N LEU A 150 -6.24 10.94 8.77
CA LEU A 150 -5.87 9.78 9.56
C LEU A 150 -4.37 9.48 9.54
N LYS A 151 -3.56 10.22 8.76
CA LYS A 151 -2.15 9.87 8.50
C LYS A 151 -1.25 9.79 9.73
N LYS A 152 -1.66 10.41 10.83
CA LYS A 152 -0.96 10.34 12.11
C LYS A 152 -1.06 8.95 12.77
N PHE A 153 -2.14 8.22 12.52
CA PHE A 153 -2.52 7.01 13.27
C PHE A 153 -1.93 5.75 12.68
#